data_AF-A0A956YKT5-F1
#
_entry.id   AF-A0A956YKT5-F1
#
_cell.length_a   1.000
_cell.length_b   1.000
_cell.length_c   1.000
_cell.angle_alpha   90.00
_cell.angle_beta   90.00
_cell.angle_gamma   90.00
#
_symmetry.space_group_name_H-M   'P 1'
#
loop_
_entity.id
_entity.type
_entity.pdbx_description
1 polymer ?
#
loop_
_entity_poly.entity_id
_entity_poly.type
_entity_poly.pdbx_seq_one_letter_code
_entity_poly.pdbx_strand_id
1 'polypeptide(L)'
;MKTKLKKLNILGWIGLLVLLFAGCAEGNAALVTPTAVDESSAGTATSSALDASSSAPNAMPANTPQSAATNTPVPTPAVPRINIANQPLTDTGVLQIASVISPENGWLVLYAMPEGELGAVLGFTAVSTGLNQNLNVTIDPQLATPTLVALLHSDLGEPNDFEFPDGPDEPLLWESAQIATTVALDFQLSEPVVTAEAQAVGEDGVVQIASVQLPQDGWLAIHTEENGRLGTMLGAISLTSGRHENVAITIPWREGTPTLYAALYADNGEPLHFEYQAEDEPLLAEGQPVEVGFAATYPPDIFVLDQPLVEGRFEVERVISNGPSWLVAYFDDGGDPGLIIGSAPLADGLNERVMVEVLASAATPIIHLRLHEDTEPGDGFDFPRVDQPILYEDRLPSTITFSLTPGNYLIVDDQQLRGTGTASAVLTVELVVVDVPTWVAIEASEDGQRGEVLGFTAVSPGVNHDIAISIDPTLATETLYVTLYLNAGEPDEFDPDGADVPLQRNRSPISVPFFLLSEEP
;
A
#
# COMPACT_ATOMS: atom_id res chain seq x y z
N MET A 1 -26.57 -0.80 -73.64
CA MET A 1 -25.29 -0.52 -74.34
C MET A 1 -24.17 -0.73 -73.32
N LYS A 2 -23.46 -1.88 -73.39
CA LYS A 2 -22.04 -1.99 -73.80
C LYS A 2 -21.18 -0.93 -73.06
N THR A 3 -20.19 -1.26 -72.22
CA THR A 3 -19.09 -2.19 -72.53
C THR A 3 -18.22 -2.49 -71.28
N LYS A 4 -17.91 -3.78 -71.07
CA LYS A 4 -16.64 -4.41 -70.61
C LYS A 4 -16.05 -4.19 -69.21
N LEU A 5 -16.27 -5.22 -68.38
CA LEU A 5 -15.28 -6.18 -67.84
C LEU A 5 -13.77 -5.85 -67.99
N LYS A 6 -13.07 -5.82 -66.85
CA LYS A 6 -11.70 -6.35 -66.72
C LYS A 6 -11.52 -7.02 -65.36
N LYS A 7 -11.53 -8.36 -65.37
CA LYS A 7 -10.85 -9.21 -64.38
C LYS A 7 -9.36 -9.21 -64.72
N LEU A 8 -8.49 -9.14 -63.72
CA LEU A 8 -7.10 -9.58 -63.83
C LEU A 8 -6.74 -10.36 -62.56
N ASN A 9 -6.75 -11.69 -62.71
CA ASN A 9 -5.96 -12.63 -61.92
C ASN A 9 -4.68 -12.89 -62.72
N ILE A 10 -3.50 -12.82 -62.10
CA ILE A 10 -2.27 -13.58 -62.43
C ILE A 10 -1.36 -13.40 -61.19
N LEU A 11 -1.23 -14.41 -60.32
CA LEU A 11 -0.31 -15.55 -60.38
C LEU A 11 1.13 -15.21 -59.94
N GLY A 12 1.48 -15.71 -58.75
CA GLY A 12 2.81 -16.23 -58.39
C GLY A 12 3.85 -15.21 -57.97
N TRP A 13 4.40 -15.39 -56.77
CA TRP A 13 5.78 -15.83 -56.60
C TRP A 13 5.97 -16.37 -55.19
N ILE A 14 6.25 -17.68 -55.13
CA ILE A 14 6.75 -18.42 -53.98
C ILE A 14 8.25 -18.15 -53.92
N GLY A 15 8.72 -17.55 -52.82
CA GLY A 15 10.13 -17.35 -52.50
C GLY A 15 10.48 -18.11 -51.22
N LEU A 16 10.90 -19.36 -51.42
CA LEU A 16 11.54 -20.25 -50.46
C LEU A 16 12.89 -19.63 -50.02
N LEU A 17 13.14 -19.46 -48.72
CA LEU A 17 14.50 -19.36 -48.19
C LEU A 17 14.64 -20.31 -46.99
N VAL A 18 15.11 -21.51 -47.30
CA VAL A 18 15.80 -22.42 -46.38
C VAL A 18 17.29 -22.20 -46.60
N LEU A 19 18.05 -21.93 -45.53
CA LEU A 19 19.46 -22.30 -45.49
C LEU A 19 19.87 -22.65 -44.05
N LEU A 20 20.00 -23.96 -43.86
CA LEU A 20 20.79 -24.66 -42.85
C LEU A 20 22.28 -24.55 -43.17
N PHE A 21 23.13 -24.41 -42.15
CA PHE A 21 24.40 -25.14 -41.94
C PHE A 21 24.71 -25.01 -40.43
N ALA A 22 24.56 -26.06 -39.62
CA ALA A 22 25.58 -27.09 -39.31
C ALA A 22 26.93 -26.46 -38.92
N GLY A 23 27.49 -26.60 -37.73
CA GLY A 23 27.45 -27.69 -36.75
C GLY A 23 28.90 -28.06 -36.44
N CYS A 24 29.28 -28.13 -35.17
CA CYS A 24 30.39 -28.97 -34.71
C CYS A 24 30.29 -29.16 -33.20
N ALA A 25 30.28 -30.42 -32.82
CA ALA A 25 30.25 -30.94 -31.47
C ALA A 25 31.66 -31.37 -31.02
N GLU A 26 31.70 -31.75 -29.73
CA GLU A 26 32.65 -32.63 -29.03
C GLU A 26 33.94 -32.03 -28.44
N GLY A 27 34.20 -32.37 -27.16
CA GLY A 27 35.54 -32.13 -26.60
C GLY A 27 35.90 -32.34 -25.13
N ASN A 28 35.09 -32.97 -24.28
CA ASN A 28 35.51 -33.85 -23.16
C ASN A 28 36.17 -33.32 -21.85
N ALA A 29 35.79 -34.02 -20.75
CA ALA A 29 36.47 -34.28 -19.45
C ALA A 29 36.56 -33.15 -18.38
N ALA A 30 36.35 -33.36 -17.08
CA ALA A 30 35.90 -34.50 -16.26
C ALA A 30 35.66 -34.07 -14.78
N LEU A 31 35.23 -35.06 -13.94
CA LEU A 31 35.27 -35.16 -12.45
C LEU A 31 34.10 -34.53 -11.64
N VAL A 32 33.41 -35.15 -10.67
CA VAL A 32 33.31 -36.51 -10.07
C VAL A 32 31.91 -36.62 -9.42
N THR A 33 31.27 -37.78 -9.52
CA THR A 33 30.14 -38.23 -8.67
C THR A 33 30.67 -39.24 -7.64
N PRO A 34 30.07 -39.36 -6.44
CA PRO A 34 30.07 -40.66 -5.78
C PRO A 34 28.65 -41.16 -5.52
N THR A 35 28.43 -42.36 -6.07
CA THR A 35 27.32 -43.27 -5.84
C THR A 35 27.54 -44.03 -4.52
N ALA A 36 26.44 -44.25 -3.80
CA ALA A 36 26.34 -45.18 -2.69
C ALA A 36 26.41 -46.64 -3.16
N VAL A 37 27.11 -47.50 -2.41
CA VAL A 37 26.80 -48.93 -2.31
C VAL A 37 27.24 -49.47 -0.95
N ASP A 38 26.66 -50.61 -0.64
CA ASP A 38 26.17 -51.09 0.63
C ASP A 38 26.95 -52.33 1.14
N GLU A 39 26.67 -52.70 2.38
CA GLU A 39 26.80 -54.01 3.06
C GLU A 39 28.17 -54.72 3.23
N SER A 40 28.50 -55.03 4.49
CA SER A 40 28.29 -56.38 5.07
C SER A 40 29.23 -56.66 6.26
N SER A 41 28.66 -56.90 7.44
CA SER A 41 28.66 -58.27 7.99
C SER A 41 27.85 -58.35 9.29
N ALA A 42 26.85 -59.22 9.26
CA ALA A 42 25.90 -59.52 10.32
C ALA A 42 26.47 -60.46 11.40
N GLY A 43 25.81 -60.46 12.57
CA GLY A 43 26.03 -61.38 13.68
C GLY A 43 24.86 -61.42 14.68
N THR A 44 23.68 -61.76 14.16
CA THR A 44 22.61 -62.61 14.73
C THR A 44 22.32 -62.63 16.24
N ALA A 45 21.16 -62.06 16.60
CA ALA A 45 20.00 -62.60 17.34
C ALA A 45 20.22 -63.51 18.59
N THR A 46 19.45 -63.43 19.69
CA THR A 46 18.00 -63.75 19.76
C THR A 46 17.47 -63.60 21.20
N SER A 47 16.14 -63.40 21.28
CA SER A 47 15.19 -63.92 22.29
C SER A 47 15.02 -63.23 23.66
N SER A 48 13.86 -62.57 23.73
CA SER A 48 12.90 -62.45 24.84
C SER A 48 12.85 -63.59 25.86
N ALA A 49 12.52 -63.21 27.11
CA ALA A 49 11.29 -63.62 27.84
C ALA A 49 11.50 -64.12 29.28
N LEU A 50 10.72 -63.48 30.18
CA LEU A 50 9.96 -64.05 31.31
C LEU A 50 10.58 -64.24 32.70
N ASP A 51 9.97 -63.50 33.62
CA ASP A 51 9.42 -63.87 34.94
C ASP A 51 10.32 -64.30 36.11
N ALA A 52 10.32 -63.40 37.10
CA ALA A 52 9.83 -63.56 38.47
C ALA A 52 10.33 -64.71 39.38
N SER A 53 10.65 -64.24 40.60
CA SER A 53 10.40 -64.86 41.91
C SER A 53 11.55 -65.58 42.62
N SER A 54 11.94 -64.95 43.73
CA SER A 54 11.94 -65.50 45.10
C SER A 54 12.88 -66.67 45.41
N SER A 55 13.93 -66.40 46.19
CA SER A 55 13.97 -66.66 47.65
C SER A 55 15.42 -66.73 48.15
N ALA A 56 15.69 -65.98 49.21
CA ALA A 56 16.90 -66.09 50.02
C ALA A 56 16.83 -67.30 50.96
N PRO A 57 17.98 -67.77 51.46
CA PRO A 57 18.06 -67.89 52.92
C PRO A 57 19.40 -67.46 53.54
N ASN A 58 19.25 -66.74 54.65
CA ASN A 58 20.00 -66.77 55.92
C ASN A 58 21.50 -67.11 55.94
N ALA A 59 22.29 -66.17 56.46
CA ALA A 59 22.94 -66.32 57.78
C ALA A 59 23.48 -64.97 58.30
N MET A 60 23.24 -64.70 59.58
CA MET A 60 23.70 -63.59 60.43
C MET A 60 24.70 -64.17 61.46
N PRO A 61 25.41 -63.37 62.30
CA PRO A 61 26.39 -62.31 62.04
C PRO A 61 27.76 -62.61 62.70
N ALA A 62 28.79 -61.79 62.44
CA ALA A 62 29.88 -61.59 63.40
C ALA A 62 30.48 -60.17 63.28
N ASN A 63 30.53 -59.48 64.41
CA ASN A 63 30.89 -58.08 64.61
C ASN A 63 32.29 -57.67 64.11
N THR A 64 32.39 -56.46 63.56
CA THR A 64 33.62 -55.66 63.49
C THR A 64 33.28 -54.19 63.76
N PRO A 65 34.18 -53.41 64.41
CA PRO A 65 33.84 -52.18 65.10
C PRO A 65 33.61 -50.97 64.18
N GLN A 66 32.65 -50.16 64.61
CA GLN A 66 32.20 -48.87 64.07
C GLN A 66 33.35 -47.86 63.91
N SER A 67 33.66 -47.51 62.66
CA SER A 67 34.49 -46.36 62.30
C SER A 67 33.61 -45.12 62.13
N ALA A 68 34.05 -44.01 62.69
CA ALA A 68 33.35 -42.74 62.75
C ALA A 68 33.06 -42.17 61.34
N ALA A 69 31.87 -41.60 61.17
CA ALA A 69 31.42 -40.92 59.97
C ALA A 69 32.36 -39.77 59.59
N THR A 70 32.73 -39.72 58.31
CA THR A 70 33.40 -38.57 57.69
C THR A 70 32.32 -37.58 57.27
N ASN A 71 32.43 -36.33 57.72
CA ASN A 71 31.50 -35.25 57.40
C ASN A 71 31.39 -35.04 55.89
N THR A 72 30.17 -35.08 55.36
CA THR A 72 29.81 -34.53 54.06
C THR A 72 30.13 -33.03 54.07
N PRO A 73 30.91 -32.48 53.13
CA PRO A 73 31.08 -31.04 53.04
C PRO A 73 29.71 -30.41 52.78
N VAL A 74 29.28 -29.51 53.67
CA VAL A 74 28.13 -28.64 53.43
C VAL A 74 28.51 -27.74 52.25
N PRO A 75 27.77 -27.74 51.12
CA PRO A 75 28.04 -26.81 50.04
C PRO A 75 27.96 -25.39 50.61
N THR A 76 29.02 -24.61 50.44
CA THR A 76 28.98 -23.18 50.72
C THR A 76 27.88 -22.58 49.85
N PRO A 77 26.88 -21.88 50.41
CA PRO A 77 25.86 -21.23 49.60
C PRO A 77 26.56 -20.25 48.65
N ALA A 78 26.36 -20.44 47.34
CA ALA A 78 26.88 -19.54 46.34
C ALA A 78 26.15 -18.20 46.48
N VAL A 79 26.89 -17.12 46.75
CA VAL A 79 26.33 -15.78 46.88
C VAL A 79 25.78 -15.37 45.51
N PRO A 80 24.48 -15.03 45.38
CA PRO A 80 23.92 -14.60 44.12
C PRO A 80 24.62 -13.37 43.60
N ARG A 81 24.83 -13.33 42.29
CA ARG A 81 25.59 -12.26 41.64
C ARG A 81 25.24 -12.17 40.17
N ILE A 82 25.02 -10.94 39.70
CA ILE A 82 24.96 -10.62 38.28
C ILE A 82 26.31 -10.03 37.86
N ASN A 83 26.84 -10.48 36.73
CA ASN A 83 28.05 -9.96 36.12
C ASN A 83 27.74 -9.52 34.70
N ILE A 84 27.59 -8.22 34.52
CA ILE A 84 27.36 -7.55 33.25
C ILE A 84 28.36 -6.41 33.14
N ALA A 85 28.94 -6.22 31.95
CA ALA A 85 29.85 -5.13 31.68
C ALA A 85 29.12 -4.04 30.89
N ASN A 86 29.61 -2.80 30.99
CA ASN A 86 29.22 -1.75 30.06
C ASN A 86 29.55 -2.21 28.64
N GLN A 87 28.63 -1.94 27.73
CA GLN A 87 28.68 -2.46 26.37
C GLN A 87 27.92 -1.53 25.43
N PRO A 88 28.24 -1.57 24.13
CA PRO A 88 27.45 -0.82 23.16
C PRO A 88 26.05 -1.41 23.02
N LEU A 89 25.09 -0.54 22.68
CA LEU A 89 23.75 -0.91 22.23
C LEU A 89 23.64 -0.58 20.74
N THR A 90 23.46 -1.62 19.93
CA THR A 90 23.25 -1.53 18.48
C THR A 90 21.78 -1.77 18.14
N ASP A 91 21.40 -1.55 16.87
CA ASP A 91 20.04 -1.77 16.35
C ASP A 91 19.47 -3.16 16.64
N THR A 92 20.33 -4.18 16.79
CA THR A 92 19.89 -5.54 17.12
C THR A 92 19.34 -5.71 18.54
N GLY A 93 19.59 -4.77 19.44
CA GLY A 93 19.08 -4.80 20.82
C GLY A 93 19.63 -5.93 21.71
N VAL A 94 20.63 -6.67 21.26
CA VAL A 94 21.17 -7.83 21.99
C VAL A 94 22.23 -7.39 22.99
N LEU A 95 21.95 -7.59 24.28
CA LEU A 95 22.88 -7.36 25.39
C LEU A 95 23.46 -8.68 25.90
N GLN A 96 24.78 -8.72 26.08
CA GLN A 96 25.51 -9.86 26.61
C GLN A 96 25.67 -9.77 28.13
N ILE A 97 25.30 -10.86 28.81
CA ILE A 97 25.47 -11.04 30.25
C ILE A 97 26.55 -12.09 30.48
N ALA A 98 27.67 -11.67 31.08
CA ALA A 98 28.83 -12.55 31.25
C ALA A 98 28.51 -13.75 32.15
N SER A 99 27.85 -13.51 33.29
CA SER A 99 27.38 -14.59 34.15
C SER A 99 26.33 -14.15 35.16
N VAL A 100 25.45 -15.06 35.54
CA VAL A 100 24.50 -14.91 36.64
C VAL A 100 24.59 -16.13 37.56
N ILE A 101 24.80 -15.91 38.86
CA ILE A 101 24.69 -16.94 39.89
C ILE A 101 23.35 -16.75 40.57
N SER A 102 22.46 -17.74 40.46
CA SER A 102 21.14 -17.73 41.09
C SER A 102 21.00 -18.87 42.10
N PRO A 103 20.43 -18.66 43.30
CA PRO A 103 20.18 -19.72 44.27
C PRO A 103 19.02 -20.63 43.85
N GLU A 104 18.10 -20.13 43.02
CA GLU A 104 16.91 -20.82 42.53
C GLU A 104 16.68 -20.55 41.03
N ASN A 105 15.72 -21.23 40.43
CA ASN A 105 15.29 -20.91 39.06
C ASN A 105 14.56 -19.57 39.07
N GLY A 106 14.68 -18.81 37.99
CA GLY A 106 14.14 -17.47 37.93
C GLY A 106 14.44 -16.78 36.63
N TRP A 107 14.40 -15.44 36.69
CA TRP A 107 14.58 -14.57 35.54
C TRP A 107 15.65 -13.52 35.82
N LEU A 108 16.47 -13.24 34.82
CA LEU A 108 17.22 -11.99 34.77
C LEU A 108 16.40 -10.99 33.96
N VAL A 109 16.01 -9.89 34.58
CA VAL A 109 15.14 -8.87 33.99
C VAL A 109 15.92 -7.56 33.85
N LEU A 110 15.83 -6.93 32.69
CA LEU A 110 16.44 -5.63 32.39
C LEU A 110 15.37 -4.54 32.45
N TYR A 111 15.63 -3.52 33.24
CA TYR A 111 14.76 -2.36 33.42
C TYR A 111 15.40 -1.10 32.85
N ALA A 112 14.57 -0.25 32.24
CA ALA A 112 14.92 1.14 31.99
C ALA A 112 15.21 1.87 33.31
N MET A 113 16.06 2.91 33.26
CA MET A 113 16.40 3.76 34.39
C MET A 113 16.25 5.27 34.05
N PRO A 114 15.04 5.73 33.68
CA PRO A 114 14.82 7.14 33.38
C PRO A 114 15.06 7.98 34.63
N GLU A 115 15.84 9.06 34.48
CA GLU A 115 16.14 10.01 35.57
C GLU A 115 16.71 9.38 36.87
N GLY A 116 17.25 8.16 36.78
CA GLY A 116 17.79 7.43 37.92
C GLY A 116 16.77 6.62 38.74
N GLU A 117 15.50 6.58 38.30
CA GLU A 117 14.45 5.76 38.90
C GLU A 117 14.27 4.45 38.12
N LEU A 118 13.77 3.40 38.79
CA LEU A 118 13.50 2.13 38.13
C LEU A 118 12.25 2.27 37.23
N GLY A 119 12.41 2.04 35.94
CA GLY A 119 11.37 2.19 34.92
C GLY A 119 10.71 0.88 34.49
N ALA A 120 10.33 0.80 33.22
CA ALA A 120 9.69 -0.38 32.62
C ALA A 120 10.67 -1.54 32.37
N VAL A 121 10.14 -2.76 32.27
CA VAL A 121 10.88 -3.94 31.80
C VAL A 121 11.13 -3.80 30.30
N LEU A 122 12.38 -3.94 29.88
CA LEU A 122 12.79 -3.88 28.47
C LEU A 122 13.05 -5.26 27.86
N GLY A 123 13.39 -6.24 28.69
CA GLY A 123 13.65 -7.61 28.26
C GLY A 123 14.07 -8.50 29.41
N PHE A 124 13.97 -9.81 29.21
CA PHE A 124 14.29 -10.80 30.24
C PHE A 124 14.82 -12.09 29.62
N THR A 125 15.51 -12.90 30.43
CA THR A 125 15.93 -14.26 30.07
C THR A 125 15.82 -15.18 31.28
N ALA A 126 15.44 -16.44 31.04
CA ALA A 126 15.42 -17.46 32.08
C ALA A 126 16.84 -17.71 32.61
N VAL A 127 16.94 -17.95 33.91
CA VAL A 127 18.17 -18.38 34.60
C VAL A 127 17.86 -19.60 35.47
N SER A 128 18.71 -20.62 35.38
CA SER A 128 18.60 -21.81 36.24
C SER A 128 19.34 -21.59 37.56
N THR A 129 18.99 -22.37 38.58
CA THR A 129 19.79 -22.45 39.82
C THR A 129 21.26 -22.78 39.51
N GLY A 130 22.18 -22.11 40.19
CA GLY A 130 23.61 -22.21 39.98
C GLY A 130 24.17 -21.15 39.02
N LEU A 131 25.23 -21.51 38.29
CA LEU A 131 25.97 -20.62 37.40
C LEU A 131 25.39 -20.66 35.98
N ASN A 132 24.98 -19.50 35.48
CA ASN A 132 24.56 -19.25 34.11
C ASN A 132 25.62 -18.37 33.44
N GLN A 133 26.00 -18.63 32.19
CA GLN A 133 27.07 -17.91 31.50
C GLN A 133 26.69 -17.57 30.07
N ASN A 134 27.23 -16.48 29.55
CA ASN A 134 27.07 -16.03 28.16
C ASN A 134 25.59 -15.93 27.75
N LEU A 135 24.77 -15.31 28.61
CA LEU A 135 23.36 -15.11 28.31
C LEU A 135 23.22 -13.92 27.37
N ASN A 136 22.25 -13.99 26.47
CA ASN A 136 21.83 -12.87 25.64
C ASN A 136 20.43 -12.45 26.08
N VAL A 137 20.22 -11.14 26.22
CA VAL A 137 18.90 -10.55 26.42
C VAL A 137 18.66 -9.58 25.28
N THR A 138 17.59 -9.78 24.54
CA THR A 138 17.16 -8.82 23.51
C THR A 138 16.23 -7.80 24.15
N ILE A 139 16.48 -6.54 23.87
CA ILE A 139 15.61 -5.40 24.24
C ILE A 139 15.26 -4.62 22.99
N ASP A 140 14.22 -3.80 23.06
CA ASP A 140 14.03 -2.72 22.09
C ASP A 140 15.07 -1.60 22.36
N PRO A 141 15.97 -1.32 21.40
CA PRO A 141 16.97 -0.27 21.58
C PRO A 141 16.38 1.15 21.68
N GLN A 142 15.22 1.42 21.07
CA GLN A 142 14.62 2.76 21.08
C GLN A 142 13.99 3.10 22.44
N LEU A 143 13.56 2.09 23.19
CA LEU A 143 13.00 2.25 24.54
C LEU A 143 14.09 2.24 25.64
N ALA A 144 15.35 1.98 25.27
CA ALA A 144 16.45 1.87 26.22
C ALA A 144 16.88 3.23 26.79
N THR A 145 17.32 3.22 28.05
CA THR A 145 17.95 4.38 28.71
C THR A 145 19.47 4.25 28.76
N PRO A 146 20.24 5.35 28.91
CA PRO A 146 21.71 5.32 29.04
C PRO A 146 22.25 4.38 30.13
N THR A 147 21.45 4.11 31.15
CA THR A 147 21.73 3.11 32.18
C THR A 147 20.54 2.19 32.30
N LEU A 148 20.77 0.88 32.38
CA LEU A 148 19.76 -0.11 32.72
C LEU A 148 20.04 -0.72 34.10
N VAL A 149 19.00 -1.25 34.73
CA VAL A 149 19.11 -2.08 35.93
C VAL A 149 18.85 -3.54 35.56
N ALA A 150 19.80 -4.42 35.84
CA ALA A 150 19.61 -5.85 35.76
C ALA A 150 19.25 -6.38 37.15
N LEU A 151 18.08 -7.01 37.27
CA LEU A 151 17.49 -7.48 38.52
C LEU A 151 17.15 -8.98 38.40
N LEU A 152 17.46 -9.77 39.43
CA LEU A 152 16.99 -11.16 39.50
C LEU A 152 15.57 -11.22 40.04
N HIS A 153 14.75 -12.05 39.40
CA HIS A 153 13.41 -12.41 39.83
C HIS A 153 13.35 -13.91 40.13
N SER A 154 12.50 -14.28 41.10
CA SER A 154 12.12 -15.67 41.36
C SER A 154 11.06 -16.10 40.34
N ASP A 155 11.18 -17.32 39.82
CA ASP A 155 10.14 -18.00 39.02
C ASP A 155 9.16 -18.65 40.01
N LEU A 156 8.01 -18.02 40.19
CA LEU A 156 6.93 -18.44 41.07
C LEU A 156 5.67 -18.57 40.21
N GLY A 157 4.88 -19.62 40.39
CA GLY A 157 3.67 -19.82 39.56
C GLY A 157 3.87 -20.93 38.54
N GLU A 158 3.65 -20.64 37.25
CA GLU A 158 3.84 -21.60 36.17
C GLU A 158 5.33 -21.70 35.81
N PRO A 159 5.98 -22.86 36.01
CA PRO A 159 7.42 -22.95 35.82
C PRO A 159 7.88 -22.60 34.40
N ASN A 160 8.86 -21.71 34.30
CA ASN A 160 9.41 -21.14 33.05
C ASN A 160 8.43 -20.26 32.25
N ASP A 161 7.38 -19.74 32.87
CA ASP A 161 6.63 -18.58 32.37
C ASP A 161 7.07 -17.32 33.13
N PHE A 162 7.07 -16.16 32.48
CA PHE A 162 7.45 -14.90 33.15
C PHE A 162 6.19 -14.10 33.45
N GLU A 163 5.76 -14.10 34.71
CA GLU A 163 4.48 -13.53 35.12
C GLU A 163 4.64 -12.26 36.00
N PHE A 164 5.26 -11.21 35.46
CA PHE A 164 5.41 -9.91 36.14
C PHE A 164 4.93 -8.76 35.23
N PRO A 165 4.31 -7.68 35.76
CA PRO A 165 4.07 -7.36 37.17
C PRO A 165 2.76 -7.89 37.77
N ASP A 166 1.84 -8.37 36.92
CA ASP A 166 0.49 -8.73 37.35
C ASP A 166 0.35 -10.18 37.83
N GLY A 167 1.46 -10.91 37.92
CA GLY A 167 1.51 -12.31 38.32
C GLY A 167 2.41 -12.59 39.52
N PRO A 168 2.64 -13.88 39.81
CA PRO A 168 3.37 -14.36 40.99
C PRO A 168 4.87 -14.08 41.00
N ASP A 169 5.53 -13.86 39.85
CA ASP A 169 6.97 -13.59 39.80
C ASP A 169 7.32 -12.31 40.54
N GLU A 170 8.40 -12.32 41.34
CA GLU A 170 8.80 -11.16 42.14
C GLU A 170 10.33 -11.00 42.20
N PRO A 171 10.85 -9.78 42.46
CA PRO A 171 12.28 -9.57 42.66
C PRO A 171 12.87 -10.48 43.74
N LEU A 172 13.90 -11.26 43.37
CA LEU A 172 14.58 -12.19 44.26
C LEU A 172 15.28 -11.44 45.40
N LEU A 173 14.97 -11.83 46.64
CA LEU A 173 15.59 -11.29 47.85
C LEU A 173 16.66 -12.24 48.39
N TRP A 174 17.89 -11.74 48.54
CA TRP A 174 18.97 -12.42 49.26
C TRP A 174 19.37 -11.59 50.48
N GLU A 175 19.35 -12.20 51.67
CA GLU A 175 19.60 -11.49 52.93
C GLU A 175 18.77 -10.20 53.07
N SER A 176 17.51 -10.26 52.63
CA SER A 176 16.54 -9.14 52.60
C SER A 176 16.88 -7.97 51.67
N ALA A 177 17.80 -8.17 50.71
CA ALA A 177 18.12 -7.21 49.67
C ALA A 177 17.88 -7.80 48.27
N GLN A 178 17.45 -6.95 47.33
CA GLN A 178 17.34 -7.31 45.92
C GLN A 178 18.72 -7.54 45.31
N ILE A 179 18.81 -8.52 44.42
CA ILE A 179 20.04 -8.77 43.65
C ILE A 179 19.98 -7.99 42.35
N ALA A 180 20.54 -6.78 42.39
CA ALA A 180 20.55 -5.84 41.27
C ALA A 180 21.97 -5.38 40.93
N THR A 181 22.18 -5.01 39.67
CA THR A 181 23.36 -4.27 39.22
C THR A 181 22.98 -3.33 38.07
N THR A 182 23.76 -2.28 37.84
CA THR A 182 23.54 -1.36 36.73
C THR A 182 24.51 -1.65 35.59
N VAL A 183 24.06 -1.36 34.37
CA VAL A 183 24.89 -1.37 33.17
C VAL A 183 24.76 -0.04 32.46
N ALA A 184 25.88 0.58 32.10
CA ALA A 184 25.87 1.75 31.23
C ALA A 184 25.99 1.30 29.77
N LEU A 185 25.17 1.88 28.91
CA LEU A 185 25.14 1.60 27.49
C LEU A 185 25.82 2.71 26.69
N ASP A 186 26.58 2.31 25.67
CA ASP A 186 27.11 3.21 24.64
C ASP A 186 26.23 3.09 23.39
N PHE A 187 25.38 4.09 23.12
CA PHE A 187 24.41 4.02 22.04
C PHE A 187 25.12 4.13 20.68
N GLN A 188 25.00 3.08 19.87
CA GLN A 188 25.56 2.97 18.53
C GLN A 188 24.46 2.57 17.54
N LEU A 189 23.33 3.29 17.61
CA LEU A 189 22.18 3.07 16.74
C LEU A 189 22.45 3.69 15.37
N SER A 190 21.98 3.05 14.32
CA SER A 190 22.05 3.60 12.97
C SER A 190 21.09 4.77 12.84
N GLU A 191 21.49 5.83 12.13
CA GLU A 191 20.54 6.89 11.79
C GLU A 191 19.60 6.42 10.68
N PRO A 192 18.30 6.76 10.75
CA PRO A 192 17.38 6.50 9.66
C PRO A 192 17.76 7.37 8.45
N VAL A 193 17.84 6.76 7.27
CA VAL A 193 18.19 7.45 6.02
C VAL A 193 17.41 6.86 4.87
N VAL A 194 16.87 7.73 4.00
CA VAL A 194 16.31 7.34 2.71
C VAL A 194 17.02 8.10 1.59
N THR A 195 17.25 7.41 0.47
CA THR A 195 17.86 7.98 -0.73
C THR A 195 17.03 7.60 -1.95
N ALA A 196 16.63 8.60 -2.72
CA ALA A 196 15.88 8.44 -3.96
C ALA A 196 16.54 9.26 -5.07
N GLU A 197 16.40 8.79 -6.31
CA GLU A 197 16.90 9.46 -7.49
C GLU A 197 15.75 9.83 -8.42
N ALA A 198 15.99 10.80 -9.30
CA ALA A 198 15.03 11.15 -10.34
C ALA A 198 14.84 9.97 -11.29
N GLN A 199 13.59 9.66 -11.63
CA GLN A 199 13.27 8.47 -12.40
C GLN A 199 11.99 8.61 -13.24
N ALA A 200 11.88 7.76 -14.26
CA ALA A 200 10.62 7.55 -14.96
C ALA A 200 9.84 6.43 -14.28
N VAL A 201 8.57 6.69 -14.00
CA VAL A 201 7.61 5.70 -13.51
C VAL A 201 6.83 5.19 -14.70
N GLY A 202 6.83 3.88 -14.94
CA GLY A 202 6.12 3.26 -16.06
C GLY A 202 4.61 3.14 -15.81
N GLU A 203 3.90 2.56 -16.78
CA GLU A 203 2.48 2.24 -16.61
C GLU A 203 2.22 1.20 -15.50
N ASP A 204 3.26 0.46 -15.09
CA ASP A 204 3.24 -0.47 -13.96
C ASP A 204 3.30 0.24 -12.59
N GLY A 205 3.53 1.56 -12.57
CA GLY A 205 3.53 2.37 -11.36
C GLY A 205 4.67 2.06 -10.39
N VAL A 206 5.75 1.42 -10.84
CA VAL A 206 6.85 1.06 -9.94
C VAL A 206 7.81 2.24 -9.74
N VAL A 207 7.98 2.63 -8.48
CA VAL A 207 9.01 3.56 -8.00
C VAL A 207 10.13 2.75 -7.37
N GLN A 208 11.38 3.10 -7.70
CA GLN A 208 12.59 2.51 -7.12
C GLN A 208 13.25 3.48 -6.14
N ILE A 209 13.42 3.04 -4.89
CA ILE A 209 14.17 3.77 -3.86
C ILE A 209 15.57 3.16 -3.76
N ALA A 210 16.58 4.02 -3.94
CA ALA A 210 17.97 3.59 -4.10
C ALA A 210 18.48 2.86 -2.85
N SER A 211 18.29 3.45 -1.67
CA SER A 211 18.53 2.77 -0.41
C SER A 211 17.74 3.35 0.76
N VAL A 212 17.47 2.48 1.73
CA VAL A 212 16.83 2.80 3.00
C VAL A 212 17.67 2.18 4.13
N GLN A 213 17.93 2.94 5.18
CA GLN A 213 18.50 2.45 6.44
C GLN A 213 17.50 2.72 7.54
N LEU A 214 17.14 1.69 8.31
CA LEU A 214 16.25 1.78 9.46
C LEU A 214 16.95 1.26 10.72
N PRO A 215 16.87 1.97 11.87
CA PRO A 215 17.35 1.45 13.15
C PRO A 215 16.41 0.43 13.80
N GLN A 216 15.15 0.39 13.36
CA GLN A 216 14.10 -0.51 13.85
C GLN A 216 13.19 -0.93 12.68
N ASP A 217 12.27 -1.86 12.90
CA ASP A 217 11.27 -2.20 11.89
C ASP A 217 10.36 -0.98 11.62
N GLY A 218 9.92 -0.81 10.38
CA GLY A 218 9.21 0.39 9.98
C GLY A 218 8.67 0.35 8.56
N TRP A 219 8.22 1.51 8.09
CA TRP A 219 7.58 1.68 6.79
C TRP A 219 8.34 2.67 5.92
N LEU A 220 8.40 2.36 4.63
CA LEU A 220 8.75 3.30 3.57
C LEU A 220 7.45 3.68 2.85
N ALA A 221 7.09 4.95 2.87
CA ALA A 221 5.92 5.47 2.15
C ALA A 221 6.32 6.45 1.04
N ILE A 222 5.56 6.45 -0.05
CA ILE A 222 5.67 7.41 -1.15
C ILE A 222 4.47 8.34 -1.10
N HIS A 223 4.75 9.64 -1.13
CA HIS A 223 3.78 10.71 -1.11
C HIS A 223 3.88 11.56 -2.37
N THR A 224 2.74 12.13 -2.76
CA THR A 224 2.70 13.29 -3.64
C THR A 224 3.36 14.50 -2.96
N GLU A 225 3.71 15.49 -3.76
CA GLU A 225 4.13 16.80 -3.29
C GLU A 225 2.93 17.75 -3.26
N GLU A 226 2.75 18.43 -2.13
CA GLU A 226 1.76 19.48 -1.98
C GLU A 226 2.37 20.70 -1.28
N ASN A 227 2.51 21.81 -2.01
CA ASN A 227 3.06 23.09 -1.51
C ASN A 227 4.46 22.98 -0.86
N GLY A 228 5.33 22.17 -1.44
CA GLY A 228 6.69 21.86 -1.01
C GLY A 228 6.76 20.92 0.19
N ARG A 229 5.70 20.15 0.46
CA ARG A 229 5.57 19.24 1.62
C ARG A 229 5.01 17.89 1.18
N LEU A 230 5.01 16.93 2.10
CA LEU A 230 4.28 15.66 1.96
C LEU A 230 2.79 15.93 1.73
N GLY A 231 2.27 15.46 0.59
CA GLY A 231 0.85 15.41 0.28
C GLY A 231 0.24 14.03 0.55
N THR A 232 -0.74 13.66 -0.26
CA THR A 232 -1.41 12.36 -0.24
C THR A 232 -0.42 11.22 -0.39
N MET A 233 -0.59 10.18 0.44
CA MET A 233 0.16 8.94 0.33
C MET A 233 -0.33 8.11 -0.86
N LEU A 234 0.60 7.69 -1.71
CA LEU A 234 0.33 6.87 -2.89
C LEU A 234 0.57 5.38 -2.63
N GLY A 235 1.44 5.04 -1.69
CA GLY A 235 1.72 3.65 -1.29
C GLY A 235 2.73 3.57 -0.16
N ALA A 236 2.73 2.45 0.56
CA ALA A 236 3.72 2.14 1.59
C ALA A 236 4.10 0.66 1.56
N ILE A 237 5.31 0.34 2.01
CA ILE A 237 5.77 -1.04 2.25
C ILE A 237 6.44 -1.15 3.61
N SER A 238 6.31 -2.30 4.26
CA SER A 238 7.04 -2.59 5.49
C SER A 238 8.46 -3.06 5.17
N LEU A 239 9.39 -2.66 6.03
CA LEU A 239 10.81 -2.99 5.96
C LEU A 239 11.28 -3.35 7.37
N THR A 240 12.04 -4.44 7.48
CA THR A 240 12.72 -4.76 8.74
C THR A 240 13.84 -3.75 9.02
N SER A 241 14.29 -3.68 10.26
CA SER A 241 15.51 -2.98 10.65
C SER A 241 16.71 -3.39 9.77
N GLY A 242 17.63 -2.44 9.59
CA GLY A 242 18.82 -2.60 8.77
C GLY A 242 18.77 -1.87 7.43
N ARG A 243 19.66 -2.29 6.52
CA ARG A 243 19.88 -1.65 5.22
C ARG A 243 19.17 -2.40 4.10
N HIS A 244 18.41 -1.67 3.30
CA HIS A 244 17.74 -2.14 2.09
C HIS A 244 18.24 -1.35 0.87
N GLU A 245 18.39 -2.01 -0.27
CA GLU A 245 18.81 -1.40 -1.53
C GLU A 245 17.81 -1.75 -2.64
N ASN A 246 17.59 -0.84 -3.58
CA ASN A 246 16.69 -1.02 -4.73
C ASN A 246 15.29 -1.48 -4.31
N VAL A 247 14.72 -0.75 -3.36
CA VAL A 247 13.40 -1.03 -2.82
C VAL A 247 12.35 -0.60 -3.84
N ALA A 248 11.55 -1.54 -4.31
CA ALA A 248 10.50 -1.29 -5.28
C ALA A 248 9.14 -1.13 -4.58
N ILE A 249 8.41 -0.08 -4.94
CA ILE A 249 7.06 0.19 -4.43
C ILE A 249 6.13 0.56 -5.59
N THR A 250 4.95 -0.05 -5.62
CA THR A 250 3.92 0.24 -6.62
C THR A 250 3.02 1.35 -6.13
N ILE A 251 2.79 2.36 -6.98
CA ILE A 251 1.90 3.50 -6.72
C ILE A 251 0.85 3.62 -7.84
N PRO A 252 -0.33 4.22 -7.56
CA PRO A 252 -1.24 4.68 -8.60
C PRO A 252 -0.61 5.87 -9.34
N TRP A 253 0.23 5.60 -10.34
CA TRP A 253 1.03 6.62 -11.03
C TRP A 253 0.21 7.77 -11.64
N ARG A 254 -1.07 7.55 -11.94
CA ARG A 254 -1.98 8.58 -12.48
C ARG A 254 -2.36 9.66 -11.48
N GLU A 255 -2.06 9.44 -10.21
CA GLU A 255 -2.23 10.38 -9.09
C GLU A 255 -0.89 11.00 -8.67
N GLY A 256 0.21 10.61 -9.33
CA GLY A 256 1.55 11.09 -9.02
C GLY A 256 1.79 12.54 -9.44
N THR A 257 2.55 13.26 -8.63
CA THR A 257 3.02 14.62 -8.91
C THR A 257 4.43 14.61 -9.51
N PRO A 258 4.86 15.65 -10.26
CA PRO A 258 6.21 15.70 -10.84
C PRO A 258 7.35 15.60 -9.81
N THR A 259 7.09 15.99 -8.57
CA THR A 259 7.95 15.69 -7.42
C THR A 259 7.21 14.72 -6.51
N LEU A 260 7.85 13.61 -6.13
CA LEU A 260 7.37 12.70 -5.11
C LEU A 260 8.28 12.80 -3.87
N TYR A 261 7.77 12.40 -2.73
CA TYR A 261 8.55 12.24 -1.50
C TYR A 261 8.56 10.80 -1.05
N ALA A 262 9.74 10.32 -0.66
CA ALA A 262 9.88 9.08 0.12
C ALA A 262 10.11 9.44 1.59
N ALA A 263 9.29 8.90 2.49
CA ALA A 263 9.35 9.16 3.92
C ALA A 263 9.40 7.84 4.72
N LEU A 264 10.06 7.87 5.88
CA LEU A 264 10.22 6.72 6.76
C LEU A 264 9.40 6.87 8.03
N TYR A 265 8.75 5.79 8.45
CA TYR A 265 7.92 5.71 9.66
C TYR A 265 8.32 4.52 10.52
N ALA A 266 8.12 4.63 11.83
CA ALA A 266 8.22 3.51 12.75
C ALA A 266 7.01 2.57 12.61
N ASP A 267 7.18 1.29 12.96
CA ASP A 267 6.08 0.32 13.11
C ASP A 267 5.78 0.17 14.61
N ASN A 268 5.00 1.10 15.17
CA ASN A 268 4.75 1.18 16.63
C ASN A 268 3.37 0.66 17.04
N GLY A 269 2.46 0.41 16.08
CA GLY A 269 1.11 -0.10 16.34
C GLY A 269 0.94 -1.60 16.08
N GLU A 270 -0.06 -2.00 15.30
CA GLU A 270 -0.28 -3.41 14.99
C GLU A 270 0.80 -3.88 13.98
N PRO A 271 1.57 -4.93 14.31
CA PRO A 271 2.68 -5.33 13.44
C PRO A 271 2.23 -5.60 12.00
N LEU A 272 2.95 -5.01 11.04
CA LEU A 272 2.65 -5.11 9.60
C LEU A 272 1.31 -4.47 9.18
N HIS A 273 0.72 -3.60 10.00
CA HIS A 273 -0.41 -2.76 9.63
C HIS A 273 0.01 -1.28 9.66
N PHE A 274 0.06 -0.61 8.51
CA PHE A 274 0.51 0.77 8.49
C PHE A 274 -0.56 1.73 9.03
N GLU A 275 -0.37 2.28 10.21
CA GLU A 275 -1.27 3.22 10.87
C GLU A 275 -0.82 4.68 10.68
N TYR A 276 -0.88 5.12 9.42
CA TYR A 276 -0.48 6.46 9.01
C TYR A 276 -1.21 7.58 9.79
N GLN A 277 -0.43 8.54 10.33
CA GLN A 277 -0.89 9.65 11.17
C GLN A 277 -1.58 9.22 12.49
N ALA A 278 -1.37 7.98 12.91
CA ALA A 278 -1.80 7.46 14.20
C ALA A 278 -0.57 6.95 14.98
N GLU A 279 -0.45 5.65 15.20
CA GLU A 279 0.64 5.08 16.01
C GLU A 279 1.98 5.04 15.25
N ASP A 280 1.96 4.92 13.93
CA ASP A 280 3.16 4.89 13.10
C ASP A 280 3.68 6.31 12.82
N GLU A 281 4.46 6.81 13.78
CA GLU A 281 5.08 8.13 13.72
C GLU A 281 6.26 8.19 12.74
N PRO A 282 6.52 9.35 12.11
CA PRO A 282 7.70 9.54 11.26
C PRO A 282 9.00 9.28 12.02
N LEU A 283 9.92 8.53 11.42
CA LEU A 283 11.28 8.39 11.94
C LEU A 283 12.01 9.73 11.84
N LEU A 284 12.77 10.06 12.88
CA LEU A 284 13.46 11.33 12.99
C LEU A 284 14.98 11.17 12.86
N ALA A 285 15.62 12.06 12.10
CA ALA A 285 17.06 12.28 12.12
C ALA A 285 17.31 13.75 12.52
N GLU A 286 18.19 13.97 13.50
CA GLU A 286 18.44 15.31 14.08
C GLU A 286 17.16 16.05 14.52
N GLY A 287 16.13 15.28 14.93
CA GLY A 287 14.83 15.81 15.35
C GLY A 287 13.92 16.28 14.22
N GLN A 288 14.21 15.94 12.96
CA GLN A 288 13.36 16.21 11.79
C GLN A 288 12.92 14.90 11.14
N PRO A 289 11.70 14.83 10.55
CA PRO A 289 11.27 13.67 9.79
C PRO A 289 12.25 13.31 8.68
N VAL A 290 12.53 12.02 8.52
CA VAL A 290 13.38 11.51 7.45
C VAL A 290 12.55 11.36 6.18
N GLU A 291 12.68 12.35 5.31
CA GLU A 291 12.03 12.41 4.01
C GLU A 291 13.00 12.89 2.92
N VAL A 292 12.80 12.45 1.68
CA VAL A 292 13.56 12.92 0.51
C VAL A 292 12.63 13.12 -0.67
N GLY A 293 12.69 14.32 -1.27
CA GLY A 293 11.99 14.64 -2.51
C GLY A 293 12.81 14.20 -3.73
N PHE A 294 12.15 13.66 -4.75
CA PHE A 294 12.77 13.28 -6.02
C PHE A 294 11.83 13.54 -7.19
N ALA A 295 12.39 13.85 -8.36
CA ALA A 295 11.61 14.09 -9.56
C ALA A 295 11.11 12.77 -10.17
N ALA A 296 9.85 12.75 -10.59
CA ALA A 296 9.23 11.63 -11.27
C ALA A 296 8.61 12.09 -12.59
N THR A 297 8.80 11.30 -13.65
CA THR A 297 8.12 11.50 -14.94
C THR A 297 7.24 10.32 -15.28
N TYR A 298 6.13 10.56 -15.95
CA TYR A 298 5.08 9.56 -16.21
C TYR A 298 4.81 9.38 -17.71
N PRO A 299 4.15 8.29 -18.13
CA PRO A 299 3.61 8.20 -19.48
C PRO A 299 2.60 9.34 -19.72
N PRO A 300 2.64 10.03 -20.88
CA PRO A 300 1.63 11.02 -21.20
C PRO A 300 0.28 10.35 -21.35
N ASP A 301 -0.76 10.97 -20.83
CA ASP A 301 -2.09 10.38 -20.82
C ASP A 301 -3.17 11.45 -20.93
N ILE A 302 -4.23 11.16 -21.66
CA ILE A 302 -5.40 12.02 -21.80
C ILE A 302 -6.64 11.14 -21.58
N PHE A 303 -7.45 11.50 -20.60
CA PHE A 303 -8.76 10.91 -20.36
C PHE A 303 -9.84 11.97 -20.61
N VAL A 304 -10.76 11.65 -21.52
CA VAL A 304 -11.86 12.51 -21.93
C VAL A 304 -13.10 11.65 -22.15
N LEU A 305 -14.26 12.16 -21.73
CA LEU A 305 -15.55 11.54 -21.97
C LEU A 305 -16.14 12.00 -23.31
N ASP A 306 -16.91 11.13 -23.96
CA ASP A 306 -17.78 11.56 -25.05
C ASP A 306 -18.81 12.54 -24.49
N GLN A 307 -18.89 13.73 -25.07
CA GLN A 307 -19.67 14.84 -24.49
C GLN A 307 -20.09 15.84 -25.56
N PRO A 308 -21.21 16.55 -25.39
CA PRO A 308 -21.59 17.60 -26.32
C PRO A 308 -20.65 18.80 -26.23
N LEU A 309 -20.54 19.55 -27.33
CA LEU A 309 -19.87 20.85 -27.33
C LEU A 309 -20.82 21.92 -26.78
N VAL A 310 -20.46 22.53 -25.66
CA VAL A 310 -21.28 23.56 -25.00
C VAL A 310 -20.60 24.91 -25.16
N GLU A 311 -21.26 25.85 -25.84
CA GLU A 311 -20.71 27.19 -26.08
C GLU A 311 -19.31 27.19 -26.73
N GLY A 312 -19.02 26.21 -27.60
CA GLY A 312 -17.71 26.09 -28.24
C GLY A 312 -16.62 25.52 -27.33
N ARG A 313 -16.99 24.91 -26.19
CA ARG A 313 -16.08 24.33 -25.21
C ARG A 313 -16.43 22.89 -24.87
N PHE A 314 -15.42 22.12 -24.49
CA PHE A 314 -15.54 20.80 -23.88
C PHE A 314 -14.49 20.64 -22.77
N GLU A 315 -14.72 19.71 -21.86
CA GLU A 315 -13.84 19.42 -20.73
C GLU A 315 -13.06 18.13 -20.94
N VAL A 316 -11.79 18.11 -20.55
CA VAL A 316 -10.97 16.90 -20.52
C VAL A 316 -10.70 16.56 -19.06
N GLU A 317 -11.22 15.40 -18.64
CA GLU A 317 -11.21 14.94 -17.24
C GLU A 317 -9.80 14.97 -16.64
N ARG A 318 -8.83 14.44 -17.38
CA ARG A 318 -7.47 14.33 -16.90
C ARG A 318 -6.46 14.38 -18.03
N VAL A 319 -5.38 15.10 -17.81
CA VAL A 319 -4.20 15.11 -18.67
C VAL A 319 -2.94 14.98 -17.83
N ILE A 320 -2.04 14.09 -18.21
CA ILE A 320 -0.70 13.95 -17.62
C ILE A 320 0.33 14.34 -18.67
N SER A 321 1.18 15.30 -18.34
CA SER A 321 2.29 15.78 -19.17
C SER A 321 3.54 15.95 -18.33
N ASN A 322 4.72 15.66 -18.89
CA ASN A 322 5.99 15.99 -18.24
C ASN A 322 6.47 17.34 -18.78
N GLY A 323 6.48 18.36 -17.92
CA GLY A 323 6.71 19.75 -18.26
C GLY A 323 5.44 20.49 -18.73
N PRO A 324 5.50 21.84 -18.78
CA PRO A 324 4.46 22.67 -19.39
C PRO A 324 4.15 22.22 -20.81
N SER A 325 2.87 22.24 -21.18
CA SER A 325 2.43 21.74 -22.48
C SER A 325 1.12 22.37 -22.93
N TRP A 326 0.71 22.02 -24.14
CA TRP A 326 -0.59 22.37 -24.71
C TRP A 326 -1.38 21.09 -25.00
N LEU A 327 -2.62 21.05 -24.55
CA LEU A 327 -3.63 20.13 -25.07
C LEU A 327 -4.21 20.71 -26.35
N VAL A 328 -4.05 20.01 -27.47
CA VAL A 328 -4.44 20.54 -28.79
C VAL A 328 -5.55 19.68 -29.39
N ALA A 329 -6.62 20.35 -29.83
CA ALA A 329 -7.77 19.75 -30.47
C ALA A 329 -7.73 19.92 -31.99
N TYR A 330 -7.94 18.81 -32.69
CA TYR A 330 -7.98 18.72 -34.15
C TYR A 330 -9.37 18.24 -34.59
N PHE A 331 -9.87 18.77 -35.70
CA PHE A 331 -11.05 18.18 -36.34
C PHE A 331 -10.68 16.84 -37.00
N ASP A 332 -11.67 15.97 -37.19
CA ASP A 332 -11.54 14.69 -37.89
C ASP A 332 -11.52 14.89 -39.42
N ASP A 333 -10.40 14.53 -40.06
CA ASP A 333 -10.25 14.50 -41.51
C ASP A 333 -10.26 13.04 -42.01
N GLY A 334 -11.43 12.40 -41.90
CA GLY A 334 -11.61 11.04 -42.41
C GLY A 334 -10.95 9.96 -41.56
N GLY A 335 -10.96 10.13 -40.24
CA GLY A 335 -10.35 9.23 -39.25
C GLY A 335 -8.94 9.64 -38.80
N ASP A 336 -8.36 10.65 -39.43
CA ASP A 336 -7.05 11.20 -39.10
C ASP A 336 -7.17 12.64 -38.55
N PRO A 337 -6.22 13.10 -37.71
CA PRO A 337 -6.20 14.48 -37.23
C PRO A 337 -6.02 15.47 -38.39
N GLY A 338 -6.99 16.38 -38.55
CA GLY A 338 -7.01 17.43 -39.57
C GLY A 338 -6.31 18.72 -39.15
N LEU A 339 -7.00 19.85 -39.28
CA LEU A 339 -6.52 21.15 -38.79
C LEU A 339 -6.83 21.32 -37.30
N ILE A 340 -5.99 22.11 -36.64
CA ILE A 340 -6.18 22.53 -35.26
C ILE A 340 -7.38 23.47 -35.18
N ILE A 341 -8.26 23.19 -34.23
CA ILE A 341 -9.47 23.96 -33.98
C ILE A 341 -9.50 24.61 -32.60
N GLY A 342 -8.60 24.22 -31.70
CA GLY A 342 -8.42 24.86 -30.40
C GLY A 342 -7.28 24.24 -29.60
N SER A 343 -6.95 24.88 -28.48
CA SER A 343 -5.90 24.44 -27.57
C SER A 343 -6.14 24.97 -26.17
N ALA A 344 -5.57 24.29 -25.17
CA ALA A 344 -5.56 24.73 -23.78
C ALA A 344 -4.15 24.55 -23.18
N PRO A 345 -3.65 25.50 -22.37
CA PRO A 345 -2.36 25.36 -21.70
C PRO A 345 -2.47 24.35 -20.54
N LEU A 346 -1.38 23.67 -20.26
CA LEU A 346 -1.25 22.66 -19.21
C LEU A 346 -0.03 22.98 -18.35
N ALA A 347 -0.17 22.76 -17.04
CA ALA A 347 0.96 22.74 -16.12
C ALA A 347 1.74 21.42 -16.24
N ASP A 348 2.93 21.38 -15.66
CA ASP A 348 3.69 20.13 -15.47
C ASP A 348 2.93 19.17 -14.54
N GLY A 349 2.84 17.89 -14.93
CA GLY A 349 2.20 16.82 -14.17
C GLY A 349 0.72 16.63 -14.48
N LEU A 350 -0.04 16.36 -13.42
CA LEU A 350 -1.47 16.09 -13.44
C LEU A 350 -2.26 17.39 -13.62
N ASN A 351 -3.09 17.44 -14.67
CA ASN A 351 -4.05 18.50 -14.92
C ASN A 351 -5.45 17.87 -14.95
N GLU A 352 -6.37 18.39 -14.15
CA GLU A 352 -7.74 17.89 -14.05
C GLU A 352 -8.73 18.91 -14.57
N ARG A 353 -9.84 18.42 -15.16
CA ARG A 353 -10.95 19.26 -15.65
C ARG A 353 -10.48 20.39 -16.56
N VAL A 354 -9.67 20.04 -17.54
CA VAL A 354 -9.07 20.98 -18.49
C VAL A 354 -10.14 21.42 -19.49
N MET A 355 -10.53 22.69 -19.41
CA MET A 355 -11.49 23.28 -20.34
C MET A 355 -10.79 23.69 -21.65
N VAL A 356 -11.27 23.16 -22.78
CA VAL A 356 -10.73 23.46 -24.11
C VAL A 356 -11.74 24.27 -24.91
N GLU A 357 -11.34 25.47 -25.35
CA GLU A 357 -12.12 26.28 -26.29
C GLU A 357 -11.73 25.95 -27.73
N VAL A 358 -12.74 25.73 -28.58
CA VAL A 358 -12.56 25.43 -30.00
C VAL A 358 -13.40 26.31 -30.90
N LEU A 359 -12.94 26.46 -32.14
CA LEU A 359 -13.73 27.04 -33.22
C LEU A 359 -14.90 26.11 -33.58
N ALA A 360 -16.07 26.36 -32.99
CA ALA A 360 -17.27 25.53 -33.18
C ALA A 360 -17.66 25.31 -34.65
N SER A 361 -17.41 26.29 -35.53
CA SER A 361 -17.69 26.15 -36.98
C SER A 361 -16.79 25.14 -37.71
N ALA A 362 -15.68 24.73 -37.09
CA ALA A 362 -14.74 23.74 -37.62
C ALA A 362 -14.82 22.39 -36.87
N ALA A 363 -15.63 22.31 -35.81
CA ALA A 363 -15.77 21.08 -35.04
C ALA A 363 -16.51 19.99 -35.85
N THR A 364 -15.99 18.78 -35.79
CA THR A 364 -16.56 17.56 -36.37
C THR A 364 -17.14 16.67 -35.27
N PRO A 365 -18.02 15.70 -35.59
CA PRO A 365 -18.57 14.79 -34.58
C PRO A 365 -17.52 14.00 -33.79
N ILE A 366 -16.35 13.76 -34.38
CA ILE A 366 -15.19 13.18 -33.70
C ILE A 366 -14.10 14.26 -33.59
N ILE A 367 -13.42 14.31 -32.46
CA ILE A 367 -12.31 15.24 -32.21
C ILE A 367 -11.07 14.43 -31.83
N HIS A 368 -9.92 14.82 -32.35
CA HIS A 368 -8.62 14.24 -32.00
C HIS A 368 -7.88 15.16 -31.03
N LEU A 369 -7.34 14.60 -29.96
CA LEU A 369 -6.54 15.27 -28.96
C LEU A 369 -5.09 14.80 -29.00
N ARG A 370 -4.17 15.73 -28.80
CA ARG A 370 -2.72 15.48 -28.73
C ARG A 370 -2.05 16.50 -27.82
N LEU A 371 -0.96 16.09 -27.17
CA LEU A 371 -0.09 16.98 -26.41
C LEU A 371 1.01 17.57 -27.28
N HIS A 372 1.28 18.85 -27.05
CA HIS A 372 2.40 19.59 -27.63
C HIS A 372 3.24 20.18 -26.50
N GLU A 373 4.56 20.15 -26.63
CA GLU A 373 5.46 20.77 -25.66
C GLU A 373 5.25 22.30 -25.66
N ASP A 374 5.28 22.93 -24.49
CA ASP A 374 5.32 24.39 -24.34
C ASP A 374 6.73 24.79 -23.89
N THR A 375 7.54 25.23 -24.87
CA THR A 375 8.92 25.64 -24.59
C THR A 375 9.05 27.13 -24.21
N GLU A 376 7.98 27.91 -24.38
CA GLU A 376 7.92 29.34 -24.05
C GLU A 376 6.73 29.68 -23.12
N PRO A 377 6.68 29.11 -21.88
CA PRO A 377 5.49 29.23 -21.03
C PRO A 377 5.02 30.66 -20.79
N GLY A 378 3.72 30.87 -21.00
CA GLY A 378 3.05 32.16 -20.84
C GLY A 378 2.87 32.95 -22.14
N ASP A 379 3.35 32.44 -23.27
CA ASP A 379 2.91 32.88 -24.59
C ASP A 379 1.62 32.15 -25.03
N GLY A 380 1.32 32.20 -26.33
CA GLY A 380 0.19 31.46 -26.89
C GLY A 380 0.71 30.42 -27.87
N PHE A 381 -0.01 29.31 -27.98
CA PHE A 381 0.32 28.18 -28.84
C PHE A 381 0.82 28.57 -30.25
N ASP A 382 2.06 28.21 -30.59
CA ASP A 382 2.77 28.45 -31.86
C ASP A 382 3.26 27.14 -32.52
N PHE A 383 2.35 26.46 -33.21
CA PHE A 383 2.65 25.35 -34.11
C PHE A 383 2.56 25.80 -35.59
N PRO A 384 3.48 25.37 -36.48
CA PRO A 384 4.46 24.28 -36.32
C PRO A 384 5.88 24.72 -35.95
N ARG A 385 6.06 25.91 -35.37
CA ARG A 385 7.40 26.49 -35.19
C ARG A 385 8.03 26.12 -33.87
N VAL A 386 7.31 26.30 -32.77
CA VAL A 386 7.82 26.20 -31.40
C VAL A 386 7.22 24.96 -30.74
N ASP A 387 5.89 24.90 -30.65
CA ASP A 387 5.20 23.88 -29.84
C ASP A 387 5.02 22.57 -30.59
N GLN A 388 6.09 21.77 -30.64
CA GLN A 388 6.09 20.47 -31.31
C GLN A 388 5.27 19.44 -30.53
N PRO A 389 4.69 18.44 -31.22
CA PRO A 389 4.08 17.30 -30.55
C PRO A 389 5.04 16.61 -29.57
N ILE A 390 4.54 16.28 -28.38
CA ILE A 390 5.30 15.51 -27.40
C ILE A 390 5.58 14.11 -27.96
N LEU A 391 6.83 13.68 -27.86
CA LEU A 391 7.25 12.31 -28.14
C LEU A 391 7.35 11.54 -26.82
N TYR A 392 6.90 10.29 -26.83
CA TYR A 392 7.08 9.34 -25.75
C TYR A 392 7.86 8.14 -26.29
N GLU A 393 8.96 7.79 -25.62
CA GLU A 393 9.90 6.75 -26.09
C GLU A 393 10.33 6.96 -27.56
N ASP A 394 10.69 8.20 -27.92
CA ASP A 394 11.07 8.61 -29.27
C ASP A 394 9.98 8.40 -30.34
N ARG A 395 8.72 8.21 -29.92
CA ARG A 395 7.57 7.98 -30.79
C ARG A 395 6.47 8.96 -30.52
N LEU A 396 5.78 9.36 -31.58
CA LEU A 396 4.57 10.16 -31.45
C LEU A 396 3.45 9.28 -30.87
N PRO A 397 2.87 9.64 -29.71
CA PRO A 397 1.73 8.91 -29.18
C PRO A 397 0.55 8.93 -30.16
N SER A 398 -0.26 7.87 -30.12
CA SER A 398 -1.54 7.83 -30.82
C SER A 398 -2.42 8.97 -30.32
N THR A 399 -3.21 9.57 -31.21
CA THR A 399 -4.19 10.57 -30.77
C THR A 399 -5.30 9.93 -29.97
N ILE A 400 -5.75 10.61 -28.93
CA ILE A 400 -6.98 10.26 -28.22
C ILE A 400 -8.16 10.86 -28.98
N THR A 401 -9.27 10.13 -29.07
CA THR A 401 -10.46 10.57 -29.80
C THR A 401 -11.70 10.46 -28.93
N PHE A 402 -12.61 11.41 -29.05
CA PHE A 402 -13.93 11.36 -28.41
C PHE A 402 -15.01 11.91 -29.34
N SER A 403 -16.26 11.59 -29.04
CA SER A 403 -17.45 11.99 -29.79
C SER A 403 -18.10 13.23 -29.18
N LEU A 404 -18.43 14.21 -30.04
CA LEU A 404 -19.26 15.37 -29.71
C LEU A 404 -20.76 15.09 -29.76
N THR A 405 -21.16 13.88 -30.18
CA THR A 405 -22.57 13.49 -30.30
C THR A 405 -22.84 12.17 -29.59
N PRO A 406 -22.54 12.03 -28.28
CA PRO A 406 -22.86 10.82 -27.52
C PRO A 406 -24.38 10.61 -27.34
N GLY A 407 -25.16 11.68 -27.50
CA GLY A 407 -26.50 11.78 -26.94
C GLY A 407 -26.47 11.84 -25.41
N ASN A 408 -27.64 12.02 -24.80
CA ASN A 408 -27.73 12.20 -23.35
C ASN A 408 -27.62 10.85 -22.62
N TYR A 409 -26.86 10.79 -21.53
CA TYR A 409 -26.69 9.60 -20.70
C TYR A 409 -26.38 9.96 -19.24
N LEU A 410 -26.53 8.97 -18.36
CA LEU A 410 -26.16 9.08 -16.95
C LEU A 410 -25.53 7.78 -16.46
N ILE A 411 -24.73 7.88 -15.40
CA ILE A 411 -24.17 6.76 -14.64
C ILE A 411 -24.53 7.00 -13.16
N VAL A 412 -24.99 5.94 -12.51
CA VAL A 412 -25.32 5.91 -11.09
C VAL A 412 -25.03 4.51 -10.57
N ASP A 413 -24.39 4.45 -9.41
CA ASP A 413 -24.12 3.21 -8.69
C ASP A 413 -25.15 2.94 -7.60
N ASP A 414 -25.20 1.67 -7.19
CA ASP A 414 -25.94 1.23 -6.01
C ASP A 414 -25.38 1.89 -4.74
N GLN A 415 -26.28 2.30 -3.84
CA GLN A 415 -25.91 3.18 -2.74
C GLN A 415 -26.51 2.72 -1.41
N GLN A 416 -25.79 2.98 -0.32
CA GLN A 416 -26.31 2.80 1.03
C GLN A 416 -26.98 4.08 1.51
N LEU A 417 -28.17 3.95 2.11
CA LEU A 417 -28.81 5.06 2.82
C LEU A 417 -28.08 5.31 4.14
N ARG A 418 -27.29 6.38 4.21
CA ARG A 418 -26.67 6.82 5.47
C ARG A 418 -27.69 7.59 6.32
N GLY A 419 -28.05 7.03 7.47
CA GLY A 419 -28.94 7.67 8.46
C GLY A 419 -30.40 7.23 8.35
N THR A 420 -30.72 6.04 8.84
CA THR A 420 -32.11 5.59 9.00
C THR A 420 -32.76 6.36 10.16
N GLY A 421 -33.58 7.37 9.84
CA GLY A 421 -34.33 8.17 10.83
C GLY A 421 -34.33 9.68 10.62
N THR A 422 -33.71 10.19 9.56
CA THR A 422 -33.75 11.61 9.18
C THR A 422 -34.95 11.91 8.26
N ALA A 423 -35.42 13.16 8.27
CA ALA A 423 -36.48 13.64 7.37
C ALA A 423 -36.01 13.87 5.92
N SER A 424 -34.71 13.65 5.65
CA SER A 424 -34.12 13.75 4.32
C SER A 424 -32.85 12.90 4.26
N ALA A 425 -32.58 12.29 3.11
CA ALA A 425 -31.34 11.62 2.77
C ALA A 425 -30.77 12.23 1.49
N VAL A 426 -29.46 12.09 1.27
CA VAL A 426 -28.79 12.55 0.04
C VAL A 426 -28.28 11.33 -0.70
N LEU A 427 -28.65 11.23 -1.98
CA LEU A 427 -28.12 10.25 -2.92
C LEU A 427 -27.30 10.99 -3.98
N THR A 428 -26.32 10.31 -4.56
CA THR A 428 -25.40 10.90 -5.54
C THR A 428 -25.58 10.21 -6.88
N VAL A 429 -25.74 10.98 -7.95
CA VAL A 429 -25.63 10.48 -9.33
C VAL A 429 -24.23 10.80 -9.81
N GLU A 430 -23.44 9.77 -10.11
CA GLU A 430 -22.01 9.89 -10.40
C GLU A 430 -21.75 10.80 -11.60
N LEU A 431 -22.47 10.57 -12.70
CA LEU A 431 -22.23 11.27 -13.96
C LEU A 431 -23.54 11.53 -14.69
N VAL A 432 -23.73 12.76 -15.18
CA VAL A 432 -24.78 13.11 -16.16
C VAL A 432 -24.15 13.92 -17.29
N VAL A 433 -24.30 13.41 -18.51
CA VAL A 433 -23.86 14.10 -19.74
C VAL A 433 -25.08 14.44 -20.58
N VAL A 434 -25.31 15.74 -20.77
CA VAL A 434 -26.53 16.27 -21.40
C VAL A 434 -26.24 17.43 -22.34
N ASP A 435 -26.95 17.52 -23.46
CA ASP A 435 -26.80 18.59 -24.45
C ASP A 435 -27.78 19.76 -24.27
N VAL A 436 -28.67 19.66 -23.29
CA VAL A 436 -29.71 20.65 -22.97
C VAL A 436 -29.86 20.81 -21.45
N PRO A 437 -30.39 21.95 -20.97
CA PRO A 437 -30.75 22.10 -19.55
C PRO A 437 -31.65 20.95 -19.12
N THR A 438 -31.31 20.30 -18.02
CA THR A 438 -31.90 19.02 -17.63
C THR A 438 -32.21 18.99 -16.13
N TRP A 439 -33.34 18.43 -15.77
CA TRP A 439 -33.64 17.98 -14.42
C TRP A 439 -33.21 16.53 -14.25
N VAL A 440 -32.50 16.23 -13.16
CA VAL A 440 -32.16 14.87 -12.74
C VAL A 440 -33.08 14.55 -11.57
N ALA A 441 -33.97 13.59 -11.74
CA ALA A 441 -34.94 13.21 -10.72
C ALA A 441 -34.71 11.77 -10.24
N ILE A 442 -34.83 11.56 -8.94
CA ILE A 442 -34.85 10.24 -8.31
C ILE A 442 -36.31 9.88 -8.02
N GLU A 443 -36.72 8.71 -8.48
CA GLU A 443 -38.09 8.20 -8.41
C GLU A 443 -38.12 6.86 -7.68
N ALA A 444 -39.15 6.63 -6.87
CA ALA A 444 -39.44 5.33 -6.30
C ALA A 444 -39.78 4.32 -7.40
N SER A 445 -39.63 3.04 -7.07
CA SER A 445 -40.07 1.94 -7.93
C SER A 445 -41.46 1.46 -7.50
N GLU A 446 -42.44 1.61 -8.38
CA GLU A 446 -43.79 1.05 -8.22
C GLU A 446 -43.99 -0.07 -9.25
N ASP A 447 -44.16 -1.31 -8.78
CA ASP A 447 -44.33 -2.51 -9.63
C ASP A 447 -43.24 -2.67 -10.72
N GLY A 448 -42.00 -2.26 -10.41
CA GLY A 448 -40.87 -2.29 -11.35
C GLY A 448 -40.93 -1.21 -12.43
N GLN A 449 -41.74 -0.16 -12.23
CA GLN A 449 -41.80 1.03 -13.06
C GLN A 449 -41.48 2.28 -12.25
N ARG A 450 -41.26 3.40 -12.93
CA ARG A 450 -41.06 4.72 -12.31
C ARG A 450 -42.35 5.13 -11.57
N GLY A 451 -42.21 5.43 -10.29
CA GLY A 451 -43.29 5.87 -9.39
C GLY A 451 -43.12 7.33 -8.96
N GLU A 452 -43.43 7.63 -7.70
CA GLU A 452 -43.33 8.97 -7.11
C GLU A 452 -41.90 9.56 -7.15
N VAL A 453 -41.78 10.84 -7.48
CA VAL A 453 -40.51 11.58 -7.43
C VAL A 453 -40.15 11.85 -5.98
N LEU A 454 -38.97 11.38 -5.56
CA LEU A 454 -38.44 11.51 -4.21
C LEU A 454 -37.60 12.77 -4.03
N GLY A 455 -36.95 13.22 -5.10
CA GLY A 455 -36.09 14.39 -5.11
C GLY A 455 -35.58 14.68 -6.52
N PHE A 456 -35.17 15.92 -6.78
CA PHE A 456 -34.67 16.34 -8.08
C PHE A 456 -33.67 17.50 -7.94
N THR A 457 -32.85 17.70 -8.98
CA THR A 457 -31.96 18.85 -9.10
C THR A 457 -31.73 19.21 -10.56
N ALA A 458 -31.45 20.48 -10.85
CA ALA A 458 -31.13 20.94 -12.20
C ALA A 458 -29.63 20.78 -12.48
N VAL A 459 -29.30 20.36 -13.70
CA VAL A 459 -27.94 20.33 -14.22
C VAL A 459 -27.85 21.12 -15.53
N SER A 460 -26.68 21.72 -15.76
CA SER A 460 -26.41 22.47 -16.98
C SER A 460 -26.02 21.53 -18.13
N PRO A 461 -26.18 21.96 -19.40
CA PRO A 461 -25.57 21.25 -20.53
C PRO A 461 -24.07 21.02 -20.31
N GLY A 462 -23.58 19.85 -20.69
CA GLY A 462 -22.19 19.43 -20.56
C GLY A 462 -22.06 18.18 -19.71
N VAL A 463 -20.88 18.03 -19.11
CA VAL A 463 -20.54 16.96 -18.17
C VAL A 463 -20.80 17.45 -16.76
N ASN A 464 -21.54 16.67 -15.96
CA ASN A 464 -21.85 16.98 -14.57
C ASN A 464 -21.48 15.77 -13.71
N HIS A 465 -20.67 15.98 -12.68
CA HIS A 465 -20.17 14.95 -11.76
C HIS A 465 -20.79 15.10 -10.37
N ASP A 466 -20.84 14.01 -9.61
CA ASP A 466 -21.17 13.98 -8.18
C ASP A 466 -22.45 14.75 -7.83
N ILE A 467 -23.52 14.50 -8.59
CA ILE A 467 -24.77 15.25 -8.50
C ILE A 467 -25.52 14.80 -7.26
N ALA A 468 -25.42 15.58 -6.19
CA ALA A 468 -26.13 15.34 -4.94
C ALA A 468 -27.62 15.72 -5.05
N ILE A 469 -28.49 14.77 -4.71
CA ILE A 469 -29.95 14.93 -4.72
C ILE A 469 -30.50 14.60 -3.34
N SER A 470 -31.11 15.60 -2.71
CA SER A 470 -31.86 15.40 -1.47
C SER A 470 -33.20 14.72 -1.78
N ILE A 471 -33.47 13.62 -1.09
CA ILE A 471 -34.71 12.84 -1.20
C ILE A 471 -35.44 12.76 0.14
N ASP A 472 -36.74 12.44 0.09
CA ASP A 472 -37.48 11.92 1.25
C ASP A 472 -37.25 10.39 1.36
N PRO A 473 -36.47 9.92 2.35
CA PRO A 473 -36.18 8.49 2.49
C PRO A 473 -37.40 7.69 2.99
N THR A 474 -38.45 8.34 3.52
CA THR A 474 -39.65 7.63 4.00
C THR A 474 -40.50 7.07 2.87
N LEU A 475 -40.31 7.59 1.66
CA LEU A 475 -40.97 7.17 0.42
C LEU A 475 -40.07 6.28 -0.45
N ALA A 476 -38.80 6.08 -0.05
CA ALA A 476 -37.83 5.31 -0.83
C ALA A 476 -38.15 3.80 -0.81
N THR A 477 -38.00 3.17 -1.97
CA THR A 477 -38.11 1.72 -2.18
C THR A 477 -36.73 1.09 -2.35
N GLU A 478 -36.61 -0.24 -2.25
CA GLU A 478 -35.33 -0.96 -2.42
C GLU A 478 -34.67 -0.69 -3.79
N THR A 479 -35.47 -0.55 -4.83
CA THR A 479 -35.03 -0.11 -6.16
C THR A 479 -35.51 1.31 -6.38
N LEU A 480 -34.63 2.18 -6.86
CA LEU A 480 -34.95 3.54 -7.28
C LEU A 480 -34.60 3.73 -8.75
N TYR A 481 -35.14 4.76 -9.38
CA TYR A 481 -34.81 5.16 -10.74
C TYR A 481 -34.24 6.57 -10.74
N VAL A 482 -33.16 6.77 -11.51
CA VAL A 482 -32.73 8.12 -11.91
C VAL A 482 -33.22 8.37 -13.31
N THR A 483 -33.98 9.44 -13.52
CA THR A 483 -34.51 9.82 -14.83
C THR A 483 -34.10 11.24 -15.20
N LEU A 484 -33.70 11.43 -16.46
CA LEU A 484 -33.43 12.75 -17.01
C LEU A 484 -34.69 13.35 -17.64
N TYR A 485 -34.98 14.58 -17.26
CA TYR A 485 -36.12 15.36 -17.73
C TYR A 485 -35.63 16.65 -18.38
N LEU A 486 -36.25 17.06 -19.49
CA LEU A 486 -35.97 18.37 -20.06
C LEU A 486 -36.28 19.43 -19.00
N ASN A 487 -35.40 20.40 -18.77
CA ASN A 487 -35.72 21.57 -17.96
C ASN A 487 -36.32 22.64 -18.88
N ALA A 488 -37.64 22.66 -18.97
CA ALA A 488 -38.42 23.55 -19.82
C ALA A 488 -39.61 24.14 -19.06
N GLY A 489 -39.95 25.39 -19.33
CA GLY A 489 -41.05 26.07 -18.65
C GLY A 489 -40.55 27.20 -17.75
N GLU A 490 -41.13 27.32 -16.56
CA GLU A 490 -40.71 28.34 -15.59
C GLU A 490 -39.33 27.97 -15.01
N PRO A 491 -38.39 28.93 -14.93
CA PRO A 491 -37.09 28.67 -14.33
C PRO A 491 -37.23 28.13 -12.91
N ASP A 492 -36.47 27.09 -12.59
CA ASP A 492 -36.36 26.47 -11.26
C ASP A 492 -37.64 25.79 -10.74
N GLU A 493 -38.64 25.54 -11.59
CA GLU A 493 -39.84 24.76 -11.26
C GLU A 493 -39.82 23.41 -12.00
N PHE A 494 -39.88 22.30 -11.25
CA PHE A 494 -39.96 20.96 -11.83
C PHE A 494 -41.42 20.52 -11.99
N ASP A 495 -41.86 20.35 -13.23
CA ASP A 495 -43.21 19.97 -13.66
C ASP A 495 -43.19 18.73 -14.59
N PRO A 496 -42.98 17.51 -14.02
CA PRO A 496 -42.83 16.28 -14.80
C PRO A 496 -44.12 15.82 -15.51
N ASP A 497 -45.28 16.32 -15.09
CA ASP A 497 -46.59 16.05 -15.72
C ASP A 497 -46.93 17.06 -16.84
N GLY A 498 -46.14 18.12 -16.98
CA GLY A 498 -46.37 19.21 -17.92
C GLY A 498 -45.18 19.47 -18.83
N ALA A 499 -44.45 20.55 -18.56
CA ALA A 499 -43.42 21.04 -19.48
C ALA A 499 -42.12 20.22 -19.45
N ASP A 500 -41.78 19.63 -18.31
CA ASP A 500 -40.55 18.86 -18.11
C ASP A 500 -40.75 17.41 -18.52
N VAL A 501 -40.71 17.14 -19.82
CA VAL A 501 -40.86 15.77 -20.34
C VAL A 501 -39.56 14.96 -20.23
N PRO A 502 -39.61 13.63 -19.99
CA PRO A 502 -38.41 12.80 -19.95
C PRO A 502 -37.60 12.89 -21.24
N LEU A 503 -36.28 13.08 -21.12
CA LEU A 503 -35.36 12.96 -22.25
C LEU A 503 -35.36 11.53 -22.76
N GLN A 504 -35.32 11.36 -24.08
CA GLN A 504 -35.47 10.05 -24.71
C GLN A 504 -34.24 9.64 -25.52
N ARG A 505 -33.86 8.37 -25.40
CA ARG A 505 -32.90 7.69 -26.27
C ARG A 505 -33.61 6.49 -26.91
N ASN A 506 -33.58 6.39 -28.24
CA ASN A 506 -34.29 5.34 -28.98
C ASN A 506 -35.79 5.22 -28.67
N ARG A 507 -36.47 6.36 -28.42
CA ARG A 507 -37.90 6.46 -28.02
C ARG A 507 -38.23 5.90 -26.63
N SER A 508 -37.22 5.64 -25.80
CA SER A 508 -37.40 5.30 -24.39
C SER A 508 -36.84 6.42 -23.52
N PRO A 509 -37.45 6.73 -22.37
CA PRO A 509 -36.86 7.62 -21.38
C PRO A 509 -35.44 7.18 -21.01
N ILE A 510 -34.55 8.13 -20.80
CA ILE A 510 -33.23 7.87 -20.22
C ILE A 510 -33.44 7.74 -18.72
N SER A 511 -33.62 6.49 -18.28
CA SER A 511 -33.87 6.13 -16.90
C SER A 511 -33.04 4.91 -16.53
N VAL A 512 -32.33 4.98 -15.41
CA VAL A 512 -31.43 3.92 -14.92
C VAL A 512 -31.88 3.51 -13.53
N PRO A 513 -32.17 2.21 -13.29
CA PRO A 513 -32.44 1.71 -11.96
C PRO A 513 -31.13 1.56 -11.17
N PHE A 514 -31.20 1.78 -9.85
CA PHE A 514 -30.14 1.43 -8.90
C PHE A 514 -30.77 0.94 -7.59
N PHE A 515 -29.98 0.23 -6.80
CA PHE A 515 -30.42 -0.39 -5.55
C PHE A 515 -29.97 0.40 -4.33
N LEU A 516 -30.86 0.46 -3.35
CA LEU A 516 -30.52 0.86 -1.99
C LEU A 516 -30.05 -0.38 -1.23
N LEU A 517 -28.76 -0.42 -0.93
CA LEU A 517 -28.14 -1.49 -0.19
C LEU A 517 -28.56 -1.39 1.28
N SER A 518 -29.11 -2.47 1.81
CA SER A 518 -29.40 -2.61 3.25
C SER A 518 -28.08 -2.76 4.01
N GLU A 519 -28.01 -2.29 5.26
CA GLU A 519 -26.97 -2.78 6.18
C GLU A 519 -27.13 -4.31 6.30
N GLU A 520 -26.09 -5.09 5.99
CA GLU A 520 -26.05 -6.47 6.47
C GLU A 520 -26.08 -6.44 8.01
N PRO A 521 -26.91 -7.27 8.67
CA PRO A 521 -27.08 -7.26 10.12
C PRO A 521 -25.88 -7.77 10.91
#